data_AF-A0A8H5MZB2-F1
#
_entry.id   AF-A0A8H5MZB2-F1
#
_cell.length_a   1.000
_cell.length_b   1.000
_cell.length_c   1.000
_cell.angle_alpha   90.00
_cell.angle_beta   90.00
_cell.angle_gamma   90.00
#
_symmetry.space_group_name_H-M   'P 1'
#
loop_
_entity.id
_entity.type
_entity.pdbx_description
1 polymer ?
#
loop_
_entity_poly.entity_id
_entity_poly.type
_entity_poly.pdbx_seq_one_letter_code
_entity_poly.pdbx_strand_id
1 'polypeptide(L)'
;MSSKENRSYLSQDKASIELSTKHLSASVGEANSTLTMTPAEERKLVRKIDLHFFYVGFLIASPLSSILLVKFPVAKVVVLTVLIWAGIQMVMAAGKSFASLAVLRILLGAFEAAIGPGFTIITSTWYKPSEHALRHGLWYGGASVAYIIGGIMAYGISHINSAIKTWQVCERMIETRGNVSFKS
;
A
#
# COMPACT_ATOMS: atom_id res chain seq x y z
N MET A 1 -58.15 -41.43 -14.81
CA MET A 1 -56.69 -41.58 -15.08
C MET A 1 -55.95 -40.24 -15.14
N SER A 2 -56.55 -39.18 -15.68
CA SER A 2 -55.95 -37.84 -15.86
C SER A 2 -55.50 -37.08 -14.57
N SER A 3 -56.15 -37.28 -13.41
CA SER A 3 -55.81 -36.54 -12.17
C SER A 3 -54.48 -36.94 -11.52
N LYS A 4 -54.02 -38.20 -11.69
CA LYS A 4 -52.74 -38.68 -11.14
C LYS A 4 -51.54 -38.16 -11.96
N GLU A 5 -51.71 -38.04 -13.28
CA GLU A 5 -50.67 -37.56 -14.19
C GLU A 5 -50.37 -36.07 -13.97
N ASN A 6 -51.41 -35.23 -13.88
CA ASN A 6 -51.29 -33.80 -13.58
C ASN A 6 -50.57 -33.52 -12.25
N ARG A 7 -50.77 -34.37 -11.24
CA ARG A 7 -50.08 -34.24 -9.95
C ARG A 7 -48.58 -34.58 -10.05
N SER A 8 -48.20 -35.46 -10.97
CA SER A 8 -46.78 -35.79 -11.21
C SER A 8 -46.06 -34.66 -11.95
N TYR A 9 -46.68 -34.07 -12.98
CA TYR A 9 -46.13 -32.90 -13.69
C TYR A 9 -45.99 -31.69 -12.74
N LEU A 10 -46.99 -31.44 -11.90
CA LEU A 10 -46.94 -30.39 -10.87
C LEU A 10 -45.86 -30.64 -9.80
N SER A 11 -45.54 -31.89 -9.49
CA SER A 11 -44.47 -32.23 -8.54
C SER A 11 -43.08 -32.05 -9.16
N GLN A 12 -42.94 -32.37 -10.44
CA GLN A 12 -41.69 -32.25 -11.19
C GLN A 12 -41.34 -30.80 -11.50
N ASP A 13 -42.35 -29.97 -11.77
CA ASP A 13 -42.17 -28.53 -11.95
C ASP A 13 -41.78 -27.85 -10.63
N LYS A 14 -42.42 -28.22 -9.51
CA LYS A 14 -42.00 -27.76 -8.17
C LYS A 14 -40.56 -28.11 -7.83
N ALA A 15 -40.14 -29.35 -8.13
CA ALA A 15 -38.75 -29.77 -7.92
C ALA A 15 -37.78 -28.99 -8.82
N SER A 16 -38.17 -28.67 -10.06
CA SER A 16 -37.36 -27.89 -11.00
C SER A 16 -37.24 -26.42 -10.57
N ILE A 17 -38.30 -25.84 -10.03
CA ILE A 17 -38.31 -24.49 -9.45
C ILE A 17 -37.45 -24.44 -8.17
N GLU A 18 -37.53 -25.45 -7.31
CA GLU A 18 -36.65 -25.55 -6.13
C GLU A 18 -35.18 -25.73 -6.51
N LEU A 19 -34.87 -26.47 -7.58
CA LEU A 19 -33.51 -26.62 -8.07
C LEU A 19 -32.98 -25.29 -8.62
N SER A 20 -33.75 -24.59 -9.46
CA SER A 20 -33.38 -23.27 -10.00
C SER A 20 -33.20 -22.21 -8.91
N THR A 21 -34.08 -22.18 -7.90
CA THR A 21 -33.95 -21.25 -6.76
C THR A 21 -32.74 -21.57 -5.89
N LYS A 22 -32.38 -22.85 -5.70
CA LYS A 22 -31.12 -23.25 -5.06
C LYS A 22 -29.91 -22.76 -5.84
N HIS A 23 -29.87 -22.96 -7.15
CA HIS A 23 -28.78 -22.46 -8.01
C HIS A 23 -28.67 -20.94 -8.02
N LEU A 24 -29.80 -20.21 -8.01
CA LEU A 24 -29.81 -18.75 -7.87
C LEU A 24 -29.31 -18.30 -6.50
N SER A 25 -29.73 -18.95 -5.42
CA SER A 25 -29.26 -18.61 -4.06
C SER A 25 -27.77 -18.91 -3.85
N ALA A 26 -27.24 -19.96 -4.50
CA ALA A 26 -25.82 -20.28 -4.50
C ALA A 26 -25.02 -19.25 -5.32
N SER A 27 -25.50 -18.84 -6.49
CA SER A 27 -24.86 -17.82 -7.32
C SER A 27 -24.90 -16.43 -6.67
N VAL A 28 -26.02 -16.07 -6.04
CA VAL A 28 -26.16 -14.84 -5.23
C VAL A 28 -25.27 -14.90 -3.98
N GLY A 29 -25.13 -16.08 -3.36
CA GLY A 29 -24.21 -16.32 -2.25
C GLY A 29 -22.75 -16.09 -2.67
N GLU A 30 -22.33 -16.67 -3.80
CA GLU A 30 -21.00 -16.50 -4.39
C GLU A 30 -20.72 -15.02 -4.74
N ALA A 31 -21.70 -14.35 -5.36
CA ALA A 31 -21.63 -12.92 -5.69
C ALA A 31 -21.54 -12.03 -4.44
N ASN A 32 -22.30 -12.35 -3.39
CA ASN A 32 -22.23 -11.64 -2.11
C ASN A 32 -20.89 -11.89 -1.41
N SER A 33 -20.32 -13.10 -1.48
CA SER A 33 -18.97 -13.37 -0.98
C SER A 33 -17.86 -12.73 -1.82
N THR A 34 -18.13 -12.43 -3.10
CA THR A 34 -17.22 -11.67 -3.98
C THR A 34 -17.28 -10.17 -3.66
N LEU A 35 -18.43 -9.66 -3.20
CA LEU A 35 -18.62 -8.28 -2.74
C LEU A 35 -18.15 -8.05 -1.30
N THR A 36 -18.21 -9.06 -0.43
CA THR A 36 -17.55 -9.02 0.88
C THR A 36 -16.08 -9.38 0.70
N MET A 37 -15.27 -8.39 0.30
CA MET A 37 -13.82 -8.56 0.25
C MET A 37 -13.34 -9.09 1.61
N THR A 38 -12.68 -10.24 1.59
CA THR A 38 -12.05 -10.77 2.80
C THR A 38 -11.04 -9.74 3.33
N PRO A 39 -10.84 -9.60 4.66
CA PRO A 39 -9.91 -8.62 5.22
C PRO A 39 -8.47 -8.76 4.68
N ALA A 40 -8.11 -9.96 4.20
CA ALA A 40 -6.84 -10.23 3.53
C ALA A 40 -6.76 -9.59 2.12
N GLU A 41 -7.84 -9.66 1.33
CA GLU A 41 -7.91 -9.04 0.01
C GLU A 41 -8.04 -7.52 0.11
N GLU A 42 -8.77 -6.99 1.10
CA GLU A 42 -8.81 -5.55 1.37
C GLU A 42 -7.41 -5.01 1.67
N ARG A 43 -6.64 -5.68 2.52
CA ARG A 43 -5.25 -5.27 2.82
C ARG A 43 -4.32 -5.39 1.61
N LYS A 44 -4.59 -6.28 0.65
CA LYS A 44 -3.86 -6.31 -0.63
C LYS A 44 -4.26 -5.14 -1.51
N LEU A 45 -5.54 -4.81 -1.57
CA LEU A 45 -6.09 -3.74 -2.39
C LEU A 45 -5.64 -2.37 -1.89
N VAL A 46 -5.69 -2.12 -0.57
CA VAL A 46 -5.17 -0.89 0.05
C VAL A 46 -3.68 -0.73 -0.23
N ARG A 47 -2.88 -1.79 -0.11
CA ARG A 47 -1.44 -1.75 -0.47
C ARG A 47 -1.21 -1.45 -1.95
N LYS A 48 -2.02 -2.01 -2.84
CA LYS A 48 -1.95 -1.68 -4.26
C LYS A 48 -2.28 -0.22 -4.49
N ILE A 49 -3.39 0.28 -3.96
CA ILE A 49 -3.83 1.68 -4.12
C ILE A 49 -2.76 2.67 -3.61
N ASP A 50 -2.14 2.38 -2.46
CA ASP A 50 -1.04 3.16 -1.92
C ASP A 50 0.15 3.29 -2.89
N LEU A 51 0.50 2.19 -3.56
CA LEU A 51 1.57 2.19 -4.57
C LEU A 51 1.19 3.07 -5.77
N HIS A 52 -0.06 3.05 -6.20
CA HIS A 52 -0.51 3.89 -7.33
C HIS A 52 -0.43 5.38 -6.99
N PHE A 53 -0.84 5.80 -5.79
CA PHE A 53 -0.71 7.20 -5.35
C PHE A 53 0.75 7.66 -5.32
N PHE A 54 1.65 6.79 -4.88
CA PHE A 54 3.08 7.05 -4.91
C PHE A 54 3.60 7.20 -6.36
N TYR A 55 3.24 6.29 -7.27
CA TYR A 55 3.64 6.35 -8.68
C TYR A 55 3.14 7.59 -9.40
N VAL A 56 1.91 8.04 -9.11
CA VAL A 56 1.35 9.27 -9.68
C VAL A 56 2.18 10.48 -9.24
N GLY A 57 2.50 10.60 -7.96
CA GLY A 57 3.39 11.65 -7.45
C GLY A 57 4.77 11.61 -8.09
N PHE A 58 5.33 10.41 -8.26
CA PHE A 58 6.62 10.19 -8.90
C PHE A 58 6.64 10.63 -10.38
N LEU A 59 5.62 10.27 -11.15
CA LEU A 59 5.50 10.60 -12.58
C LEU A 59 5.43 12.12 -12.81
N ILE A 60 4.65 12.82 -12.00
CA ILE A 60 4.50 14.29 -12.10
C ILE A 60 5.82 14.99 -11.75
N ALA A 61 6.54 14.47 -10.76
CA ALA A 61 7.77 15.10 -10.28
C ALA A 61 9.02 14.74 -11.08
N SER A 62 9.01 13.66 -11.87
CA SER A 62 10.14 13.23 -12.70
C SER A 62 10.69 14.31 -13.66
N PRO A 63 9.86 15.04 -14.44
CA PRO A 63 10.36 16.14 -15.26
C PRO A 63 10.74 17.37 -14.41
N LEU A 64 10.02 17.61 -13.31
CA LEU A 64 10.24 18.75 -12.44
C LEU A 64 11.59 18.67 -11.72
N SER A 65 11.95 17.48 -11.23
CA SER A 65 13.21 17.22 -10.53
C SER A 65 14.42 17.39 -11.45
N SER A 66 14.29 16.94 -12.70
CA SER A 66 15.33 17.05 -13.73
C SER A 66 15.65 18.52 -14.04
N ILE A 67 14.64 19.38 -14.12
CA ILE A 67 14.82 20.82 -14.34
C ILE A 67 15.45 21.50 -13.11
N LEU A 68 15.02 21.11 -11.90
CA LEU A 68 15.52 21.68 -10.64
C LEU A 68 17.02 21.41 -10.43
N LEU A 69 17.47 20.21 -10.80
CA LEU A 69 18.87 19.79 -10.66
C LEU A 69 19.83 20.53 -11.60
N VAL A 70 19.37 20.98 -12.76
CA VAL A 70 20.19 21.74 -13.72
C VAL A 70 20.26 23.22 -13.34
N LYS A 71 19.20 23.77 -12.72
CA LYS A 71 19.06 25.21 -12.46
C LYS A 71 19.76 25.67 -11.17
N PHE A 72 19.92 24.79 -10.18
CA PHE A 72 20.35 25.15 -8.82
C PHE A 72 21.62 24.39 -8.39
N PRO A 73 22.36 24.89 -7.38
CA PRO A 73 23.52 24.19 -6.83
C PRO A 73 23.08 22.83 -6.25
N VAL A 74 23.44 21.77 -6.97
CA VAL A 74 22.99 20.38 -6.76
C VAL A 74 23.11 19.95 -5.29
N ALA A 75 24.24 20.27 -4.64
CA ALA A 75 24.49 19.87 -3.26
C ALA A 75 23.44 20.42 -2.27
N LYS A 76 22.99 21.68 -2.43
CA LYS A 76 21.99 22.27 -1.52
C LYS A 76 20.60 21.71 -1.79
N VAL A 77 20.25 21.52 -3.06
CA VAL A 77 18.95 20.98 -3.47
C VAL A 77 18.76 19.56 -2.97
N VAL A 78 19.76 18.69 -3.11
CA VAL A 78 19.64 17.30 -2.66
C VAL A 78 19.50 17.21 -1.15
N VAL A 79 20.27 17.98 -0.39
CA VAL A 79 20.15 17.99 1.08
C VAL A 79 18.76 18.47 1.53
N LEU A 80 18.25 19.57 0.95
CA LEU A 80 16.90 20.06 1.22
C LEU A 80 15.82 19.03 0.86
N THR A 81 15.91 18.41 -0.31
CA THR A 81 14.99 17.37 -0.77
C THR A 81 14.99 16.16 0.18
N VAL A 82 16.16 15.69 0.61
CA VAL A 82 16.28 14.55 1.54
C VAL A 82 15.72 14.89 2.92
N LEU A 83 15.93 16.12 3.42
CA LEU A 83 15.37 16.57 4.70
C LEU A 83 13.83 16.66 4.64
N ILE A 84 13.28 17.20 3.55
CA ILE A 84 11.83 17.28 3.35
C ILE A 84 11.23 15.88 3.23
N TRP A 85 11.87 14.99 2.48
CA TRP A 85 11.48 13.59 2.35
C TRP A 85 11.44 12.87 3.71
N ALA A 86 12.50 13.02 4.52
CA ALA A 86 12.55 12.43 5.86
C ALA A 86 11.49 13.05 6.80
N GLY A 87 11.26 14.36 6.71
CA GLY A 87 10.22 15.06 7.47
C GLY A 87 8.83 14.54 7.15
N ILE A 88 8.51 14.36 5.87
CA ILE A 88 7.22 13.80 5.41
C ILE A 88 7.02 12.38 5.95
N GLN A 89 8.07 11.53 5.93
CA GLN A 89 8.01 10.19 6.51
C GLN A 89 7.68 10.21 8.01
N MET A 90 8.28 11.14 8.77
CA MET A 90 7.98 11.29 10.19
C MET A 90 6.55 11.77 10.45
N VAL A 91 6.06 12.73 9.66
CA VAL A 91 4.67 13.22 9.76
C VAL A 91 3.68 12.12 9.38
N MET A 92 4.01 11.27 8.41
CA MET A 92 3.20 10.12 8.02
C MET A 92 3.03 9.11 9.16
N ALA A 93 4.08 8.90 9.97
CA ALA A 93 4.01 8.03 11.14
C ALA A 93 3.08 8.58 12.25
N ALA A 94 2.88 9.90 12.32
CA ALA A 94 1.98 10.56 13.26
C ALA A 94 0.55 10.76 12.73
N GLY A 95 0.36 10.68 11.41
CA GLY A 95 -0.91 10.94 10.73
C GLY A 95 -1.97 9.85 11.00
N LYS A 96 -3.13 10.26 11.52
CA LYS A 96 -4.25 9.34 11.82
C LYS A 96 -5.42 9.44 10.82
N SER A 97 -5.40 10.43 9.93
CA SER A 97 -6.49 10.68 8.97
C SER A 97 -6.19 10.09 7.59
N PHE A 98 -7.19 9.42 7.00
CA PHE A 98 -7.08 8.78 5.68
C PHE A 98 -6.71 9.78 4.57
N ALA A 99 -7.34 10.96 4.58
CA ALA A 99 -7.06 12.01 3.60
C ALA A 99 -5.61 12.55 3.74
N SER A 100 -5.15 12.75 4.98
CA SER A 100 -3.77 13.22 5.21
C SER A 100 -2.72 12.20 4.77
N LEU A 101 -2.98 10.90 4.99
CA LEU A 101 -2.07 9.83 4.58
C LEU A 101 -1.98 9.72 3.05
N ALA A 102 -3.10 9.86 2.34
CA ALA A 102 -3.12 9.85 0.88
C ALA A 102 -2.32 11.02 0.29
N VAL A 103 -2.51 12.24 0.82
CA VAL A 103 -1.76 13.43 0.38
C VAL A 103 -0.27 13.29 0.67
N LEU A 104 0.10 12.84 1.88
CA LEU A 104 1.50 12.61 2.24
C LEU A 104 2.15 11.53 1.35
N ARG A 105 1.40 10.52 0.90
CA ARG A 105 1.87 9.49 -0.05
C ARG A 105 2.25 10.09 -1.41
N ILE A 106 1.43 11.00 -1.92
CA ILE A 106 1.66 11.67 -3.21
C ILE A 106 2.86 12.61 -3.10
N LEU A 107 2.94 13.40 -2.02
CA LEU A 107 4.11 14.25 -1.77
C LEU A 107 5.40 13.42 -1.65
N LEU A 108 5.35 12.30 -0.93
CA LEU A 108 6.51 11.41 -0.79
C LEU A 108 7.00 10.92 -2.15
N GLY A 109 6.09 10.47 -3.02
CA GLY A 109 6.43 10.07 -4.39
C GLY A 109 7.06 11.19 -5.22
N ALA A 110 6.58 12.43 -5.04
CA ALA A 110 7.13 13.58 -5.73
C ALA A 110 8.59 13.89 -5.32
N PHE A 111 8.91 13.80 -4.03
CA PHE A 111 10.29 14.02 -3.55
C PHE A 111 11.22 12.84 -3.87
N GLU A 112 10.71 11.60 -3.87
CA GLU A 112 11.49 10.42 -4.26
C GLU A 112 12.05 10.54 -5.68
N ALA A 113 11.25 11.09 -6.61
CA ALA A 113 11.65 11.27 -8.01
C ALA A 113 12.87 12.20 -8.20
N ALA A 114 13.18 13.05 -7.21
CA ALA A 114 14.34 13.93 -7.24
C ALA A 114 15.58 13.32 -6.57
N ILE A 115 15.38 12.38 -5.63
CA ILE A 115 16.45 11.78 -4.83
C ILE A 115 17.37 10.92 -5.71
N GLY A 116 16.79 10.06 -6.55
CA GLY A 116 17.52 9.18 -7.47
C GLY A 116 18.54 9.92 -8.35
N PRO A 117 18.11 10.83 -9.24
CA PRO A 117 19.04 11.59 -10.08
C PRO A 117 19.95 12.53 -9.28
N GLY A 118 19.47 13.07 -8.15
CA GLY A 118 20.27 13.93 -7.27
C GLY A 118 21.50 13.24 -6.70
N PHE A 119 21.36 12.01 -6.19
CA PHE A 119 22.48 11.23 -5.69
C PHE A 119 23.46 10.82 -6.80
N THR A 120 22.95 10.47 -7.98
CA THR A 120 23.80 10.16 -9.15
C THR A 120 24.68 11.34 -9.54
N ILE A 121 24.14 12.57 -9.56
CA ILE A 121 24.90 13.77 -9.92
C ILE A 121 25.93 14.13 -8.84
N ILE A 122 25.60 13.95 -7.55
CA ILE A 122 26.55 14.20 -6.47
C ILE A 122 27.72 13.22 -6.54
N THR A 123 27.42 11.94 -6.71
CA THR A 123 28.47 10.91 -6.81
C THR A 123 29.31 11.08 -8.07
N SER A 124 28.74 11.59 -9.17
CA SER A 124 29.50 11.90 -10.40
C SER A 124 30.42 13.11 -10.26
N THR A 125 30.05 14.10 -9.44
CA THR A 125 30.85 15.32 -9.23
C THR A 125 32.08 15.06 -8.36
N TRP A 126 32.00 14.13 -7.40
CA TRP A 126 33.07 13.87 -6.42
C TRP A 126 34.05 12.77 -6.82
N TYR A 127 33.76 11.97 -7.86
CA TYR A 127 34.54 10.76 -8.17
C TYR A 127 34.83 10.57 -9.66
N LYS A 128 35.77 9.68 -9.99
CA LYS A 128 36.05 9.29 -11.38
C LYS A 128 35.02 8.29 -11.90
N PRO A 129 34.75 8.26 -13.23
CA PRO A 129 33.82 7.32 -13.87
C PRO A 129 34.06 5.85 -13.53
N SER A 130 35.32 5.45 -13.35
CA SER A 130 35.73 4.09 -12.99
C SER A 130 35.30 3.67 -11.57
N GLU A 131 35.02 4.63 -10.69
CA GLU A 131 34.69 4.38 -9.28
C GLU A 131 33.20 4.53 -8.96
N HIS A 132 32.40 5.05 -9.91
CA HIS A 132 30.97 5.30 -9.69
C HIS A 132 30.18 4.02 -9.43
N ALA A 133 30.50 2.93 -10.14
CA ALA A 133 29.77 1.67 -10.04
C ALA A 133 29.94 1.03 -8.65
N LEU A 134 31.15 1.05 -8.10
CA LEU A 134 31.44 0.48 -6.78
C LEU A 134 30.71 1.26 -5.67
N ARG A 135 30.66 2.59 -5.79
CA ARG A 135 29.97 3.46 -4.81
C ARG A 135 28.45 3.39 -4.90
N HIS A 136 27.89 3.32 -6.11
CA HIS A 136 26.46 3.02 -6.28
C HIS A 136 26.14 1.64 -5.72
N GLY A 137 26.99 0.64 -5.97
CA GLY A 137 26.86 -0.70 -5.39
C GLY A 137 26.86 -0.67 -3.85
N LEU A 138 27.74 0.13 -3.24
CA LEU A 138 27.76 0.30 -1.78
C LEU A 138 26.50 0.99 -1.24
N TRP A 139 25.97 1.99 -1.96
CA TRP A 139 24.72 2.67 -1.60
C TRP A 139 23.52 1.73 -1.65
N TYR A 140 23.32 1.03 -2.77
CA TYR A 140 22.24 0.05 -2.91
C TYR A 140 22.42 -1.14 -1.97
N GLY A 141 23.66 -1.58 -1.74
CA GLY A 141 23.98 -2.63 -0.77
C GLY A 141 23.68 -2.20 0.67
N GLY A 142 23.96 -0.94 1.03
CA GLY A 142 23.63 -0.38 2.34
C GLY A 142 22.12 -0.41 2.62
N ALA A 143 21.30 -0.13 1.60
CA ALA A 143 19.85 -0.26 1.72
C ALA A 143 19.42 -1.71 2.01
N SER A 144 20.04 -2.70 1.34
CA SER A 144 19.78 -4.13 1.62
C SER A 144 20.14 -4.52 3.05
N VAL A 145 21.29 -4.05 3.55
CA VAL A 145 21.71 -4.29 4.94
C VAL A 145 20.71 -3.68 5.93
N ALA A 146 20.24 -2.45 5.66
CA ALA A 146 19.22 -1.81 6.49
C ALA A 146 17.91 -2.60 6.52
N TYR A 147 17.45 -3.17 5.40
CA TYR A 147 16.26 -4.03 5.37
C TYR A 147 16.45 -5.32 6.19
N ILE A 148 17.63 -5.94 6.13
CA ILE A 148 17.94 -7.13 6.94
C ILE A 148 17.88 -6.78 8.43
N ILE A 149 18.54 -5.68 8.83
CA ILE A 149 18.52 -5.20 10.22
C ILE A 149 17.09 -4.87 10.66
N GLY A 150 16.31 -4.20 9.81
CA GLY A 150 14.90 -3.89 10.07
C GLY A 150 14.04 -5.15 10.26
N GLY A 151 14.26 -6.18 9.45
CA GLY A 151 13.60 -7.49 9.59
C GLY A 151 13.95 -8.20 10.89
N ILE A 152 15.24 -8.19 11.27
CA ILE A 152 15.72 -8.75 12.54
C ILE A 152 15.13 -7.96 13.72
N MET A 153 15.09 -6.63 13.64
CA MET A 153 14.50 -5.76 14.65
C MET A 153 13.00 -6.05 14.82
N ALA A 154 12.25 -6.18 13.71
CA ALA A 154 10.83 -6.52 13.75
C ALA A 154 10.58 -7.92 14.37
N TYR A 155 11.45 -8.89 14.07
CA TYR A 155 11.42 -10.21 14.70
C TYR A 155 11.70 -10.13 16.21
N GLY A 156 12.70 -9.34 16.62
CA GLY A 156 13.02 -9.11 18.02
C GLY A 156 11.86 -8.48 18.79
N ILE A 157 11.22 -7.44 18.23
CA ILE A 157 10.02 -6.82 18.80
C ILE A 157 8.88 -7.82 18.91
N SER A 158 8.72 -8.71 17.93
CA SER A 158 7.69 -9.76 17.96
C SER A 158 7.96 -10.86 19.01
N HIS A 159 9.19 -11.00 19.49
CA HIS A 159 9.59 -12.02 20.47
C HIS A 159 9.50 -11.54 21.92
N ILE A 160 9.41 -10.23 22.14
CA ILE A 160 9.21 -9.63 23.47
C ILE A 160 7.72 -9.79 23.83
N ASN A 161 7.45 -10.55 24.88
CA ASN A 161 6.11 -10.84 25.42
C ASN A 161 5.49 -9.56 26.02
N SER A 162 5.07 -8.65 25.15
CA SER A 162 4.13 -7.58 25.48
C SER A 162 2.74 -8.04 25.05
N ALA A 163 1.74 -7.79 25.90
CA ALA A 163 0.37 -8.32 25.78
C ALA A 163 -0.43 -7.87 24.53
N ILE A 164 0.23 -7.32 23.52
CA ILE A 164 -0.37 -6.83 22.28
C ILE A 164 0.51 -7.28 21.12
N LYS A 165 0.00 -8.19 20.28
CA LYS A 165 0.72 -8.64 19.08
C LYS A 165 0.89 -7.45 18.10
N THR A 166 2.04 -7.32 17.45
CA THR A 166 2.34 -6.18 16.54
C THR A 166 1.29 -5.97 15.43
N TRP A 167 0.66 -7.05 14.93
CA TRP A 167 -0.45 -6.97 13.98
C TRP A 167 -1.78 -6.54 14.63
N GLN A 168 -1.97 -6.80 15.94
CA GLN A 168 -3.11 -6.33 16.72
C GLN A 168 -3.04 -4.83 17.04
N VAL A 169 -1.85 -4.20 16.98
CA VAL A 169 -1.76 -2.72 17.05
C VAL A 169 -2.34 -2.10 15.78
N CYS A 170 -2.03 -2.67 14.61
CA CYS A 170 -2.65 -2.25 13.34
C CYS A 170 -4.15 -2.57 13.30
N GLU A 171 -4.57 -3.75 13.78
CA GLU A 171 -5.99 -4.10 13.80
C GLU A 171 -6.79 -3.31 14.84
N ARG A 172 -6.25 -3.05 16.03
CA ARG A 172 -6.92 -2.19 17.03
C ARG A 172 -7.02 -0.75 16.52
N MET A 173 -6.11 -0.29 15.65
CA MET A 173 -6.21 1.01 14.97
C MET A 173 -7.25 1.04 13.83
N ILE A 174 -7.72 -0.14 13.38
CA ILE A 174 -8.82 -0.32 12.41
C ILE A 174 -10.15 -0.54 13.16
N GLU A 175 -10.17 -1.31 14.24
CA GLU A 175 -11.36 -1.56 15.08
C GLU A 175 -11.83 -0.28 15.80
N THR A 176 -10.91 0.61 16.18
CA THR A 176 -11.26 1.95 16.69
C THR A 176 -11.91 2.83 15.61
N ARG A 177 -11.91 2.45 14.31
CA ARG A 177 -12.61 3.17 13.24
C ARG A 177 -14.10 2.83 13.13
N GLY A 178 -14.59 1.78 13.81
CA GLY A 178 -16.02 1.44 13.88
C GLY A 178 -16.78 2.12 15.01
N ASN A 179 -16.07 2.73 15.98
CA ASN A 179 -16.66 3.31 17.19
C ASN A 179 -16.52 4.83 17.28
N VAL A 180 -16.25 5.49 16.15
CA VAL A 180 -16.28 6.96 16.05
C VAL A 180 -17.53 7.37 15.28
N SER A 181 -18.69 7.13 15.88
CA SER A 181 -19.89 7.88 15.53
C SER A 181 -20.72 8.16 16.77
N PHE A 182 -21.04 9.46 16.91
CA PHE A 182 -21.95 10.11 17.87
C PHE A 182 -21.46 10.39 19.29
N LYS A 183 -20.81 11.56 19.45
CA LYS A 183 -21.29 12.58 20.39
C LYS A 183 -20.81 13.98 20.02
N SER A 184 -21.60 14.69 19.22
CA SER A 184 -22.01 16.09 19.45
C SER A 184 -23.15 16.44 18.52
#